data_AF-A0A2K3USB3-F1
#
_entry.id   AF-A0A2K3USB3-F1
#
_cell.length_a   1.000
_cell.length_b   1.000
_cell.length_c   1.000
_cell.angle_alpha   90.00
_cell.angle_beta   90.00
_cell.angle_gamma   90.00
#
_symmetry.space_group_name_H-M   'P 1'
#
loop_
_entity.id
_entity.type
_entity.pdbx_description
1 polymer ?
#
loop_
_entity_poly.entity_id
_entity_poly.type
_entity_poly.pdbx_seq_one_letter_code
_entity_poly.pdbx_strand_id
1 'polypeptide(L)' 'MPRTKPTPRPKYHQTYPDHLATAEQLKALGLKPGTSEPDALLEYSHGTTSGLCALYDRDKAVRLEVESA' A
#
# COMPACT_ATOMS: atom_id res chain seq x y z
N MET A 1 -19.51 -5.22 22.98
CA MET A 1 -18.57 -5.50 21.87
C MET A 1 -17.50 -4.42 21.87
N PRO A 2 -16.22 -4.73 22.14
CA PRO A 2 -15.18 -3.72 22.05
C PRO A 2 -15.03 -3.32 20.58
N ARG A 3 -15.39 -2.08 20.25
CA ARG A 3 -15.10 -1.47 18.96
C ARG A 3 -13.58 -1.29 18.92
N THR A 4 -12.88 -2.23 18.29
CA THR A 4 -11.45 -2.13 18.02
C THR A 4 -11.23 -0.79 17.35
N LYS A 5 -10.66 0.17 18.09
CA LYS A 5 -10.35 1.50 17.53
C LYS A 5 -9.44 1.22 16.33
N PRO A 6 -9.80 1.66 15.12
CA PRO A 6 -8.90 1.50 13.99
C PRO A 6 -7.60 2.18 14.38
N THR A 7 -6.51 1.41 14.38
CA THR A 7 -5.16 1.92 14.62
C THR A 7 -4.98 3.16 13.74
N PRO A 8 -4.52 4.30 14.28
CA PRO A 8 -4.31 5.51 13.49
C PRO A 8 -3.19 5.22 12.49
N ARG A 9 -3.55 4.73 11.32
CA ARG A 9 -2.62 4.53 10.22
C ARG A 9 -2.35 5.90 9.60
N PRO A 10 -1.08 6.22 9.29
CA PRO A 10 -0.77 7.45 8.59
C PRO A 10 -1.51 7.46 7.25
N LYS A 11 -2.21 8.57 7.00
CA LYS A 11 -2.90 8.84 5.75
C LYS A 11 -2.12 9.89 4.97
N TYR A 12 -1.80 9.58 3.74
CA TYR A 12 -1.17 10.50 2.82
C TYR A 12 -2.21 10.98 1.81
N HIS A 13 -2.15 12.26 1.45
CA HIS A 13 -3.04 12.86 0.46
C HIS A 13 -2.19 13.34 -0.72
N GLN A 14 -2.37 12.71 -1.88
CA GLN A 14 -1.63 13.01 -3.13
C GLN A 14 -0.09 13.03 -3.02
N THR A 15 0.44 12.56 -1.90
CA THR A 15 1.87 12.51 -1.60
C THR A 15 2.26 11.05 -1.60
N TYR A 16 3.18 10.67 -2.47
CA TYR A 16 3.66 9.30 -2.58
C TYR A 16 5.04 9.20 -1.90
N PRO A 17 5.12 8.73 -0.64
CA PRO A 17 6.39 8.56 0.05
C PRO A 17 7.29 7.57 -0.68
N ASP A 18 8.59 7.87 -0.81
CA ASP A 18 9.52 7.03 -1.58
C ASP A 18 9.70 5.61 -1.01
N HIS A 19 9.57 5.49 0.31
CA HIS A 19 9.64 4.22 1.06
C HIS A 19 8.34 3.40 0.98
N LEU A 20 7.22 4.01 0.57
CA LEU A 20 5.91 3.37 0.51
C LEU A 20 5.45 3.20 -0.94
N ALA A 21 4.97 2.01 -1.28
CA ALA A 21 4.46 1.69 -2.61
C ALA A 21 3.05 1.12 -2.52
N THR A 22 2.25 1.37 -3.56
CA THR A 22 0.99 0.64 -3.72
C THR A 22 1.28 -0.80 -4.11
N ALA A 23 0.34 -1.72 -3.85
CA ALA A 23 0.47 -3.12 -4.26
C ALA A 23 0.74 -3.25 -5.77
N GLU A 24 0.15 -2.38 -6.60
CA GLU A 24 0.43 -2.35 -8.05
C GLU A 24 1.86 -1.94 -8.37
N GLN A 25 2.41 -0.93 -7.69
CA GLN A 25 3.81 -0.53 -7.88
C GLN A 25 4.77 -1.64 -7.46
N LEU A 26 4.51 -2.30 -6.33
CA LEU A 26 5.29 -3.48 -5.91
C LEU A 26 5.20 -4.58 -6.96
N LYS A 27 4.00 -4.89 -7.44
CA LYS A 27 3.77 -5.92 -8.47
C LYS A 27 4.50 -5.59 -9.77
N ALA A 28 4.52 -4.33 -10.19
CA ALA A 28 5.28 -3.87 -11.35
C ALA A 28 6.80 -4.08 -11.20
N LEU A 29 7.30 -4.08 -9.96
CA LEU A 29 8.69 -4.40 -9.61
C LEU A 29 8.93 -5.91 -9.39
N GLY A 30 7.92 -6.76 -9.55
CA GLY A 30 8.00 -8.18 -9.21
C GLY A 30 8.08 -8.42 -7.70
N LEU A 31 7.48 -7.54 -6.91
CA LEU A 31 7.39 -7.61 -5.46
C LEU A 31 5.92 -7.75 -5.03
N LYS A 32 5.69 -8.31 -3.85
CA LYS A 32 4.38 -8.34 -3.18
C LYS A 32 4.52 -7.77 -1.77
N PRO A 33 3.45 -7.15 -1.23
CA PRO A 33 3.49 -6.73 0.17
C PRO A 33 3.76 -7.94 1.07
N GLY A 34 4.73 -7.81 1.98
CA GLY A 34 5.05 -8.86 2.95
C GLY A 34 3.98 -9.06 4.02
N THR A 35 3.03 -8.13 4.12
CA THR A 35 1.94 -8.13 5.09
C THR A 35 0.59 -7.99 4.40
N SER A 36 -0.44 -8.66 4.92
CA SER A 36 -1.83 -8.41 4.48
C SER A 36 -2.32 -7.02 4.90
N GLU A 37 -1.76 -6.47 5.97
CA GLU A 37 -2.13 -5.16 6.49
C GLU A 37 -1.29 -4.06 5.82
N PRO A 38 -1.94 -3.00 5.28
CA PRO A 38 -1.22 -1.86 4.75
C PRO A 38 -0.62 -1.02 5.88
N ASP A 39 0.64 -0.59 5.69
CA ASP A 39 1.34 0.32 6.60
C ASP A 39 0.71 1.72 6.59
N ALA A 40 0.23 2.17 5.42
CA ALA A 40 -0.40 3.48 5.25
C ALA A 40 -1.55 3.43 4.23
N LEU A 41 -2.38 4.48 4.23
CA LEU A 41 -3.40 4.68 3.21
C LEU A 41 -3.09 5.95 2.43
N LEU A 42 -3.21 5.88 1.11
CA LEU A 42 -3.05 7.01 0.21
C LEU A 42 -4.40 7.37 -0.37
N GLU A 43 -4.89 8.56 -0.05
CA GLU A 43 -6.00 9.17 -0.73
C GLU A 43 -5.45 9.98 -1.92
N TYR A 44 -5.78 9.54 -3.13
CA TYR A 44 -5.41 10.23 -4.36
C TYR A 44 -6.63 10.85 -4.99
N SER A 45 -6.44 12.00 -5.63
CA SER A 45 -7.49 12.70 -6.37
C SER A 45 -6.86 13.16 -7.68
N HIS A 46 -7.41 12.71 -8.79
CA HIS A 46 -6.97 13.05 -10.12
C HIS A 46 -8.18 13.54 -10.92
N GLY A 47 -8.23 14.86 -11.15
CA GLY A 47 -9.34 15.53 -11.83
C GLY A 47 -10.67 15.27 -11.11
N THR A 48 -11.57 14.56 -11.79
CA THR A 48 -12.91 14.21 -11.28
C THR A 48 -12.94 12.88 -10.52
N THR A 49 -11.83 12.15 -10.46
CA THR A 49 -11.75 10.84 -9.80
C THR A 49 -10.93 10.94 -8.53
N SER A 50 -11.45 10.37 -7.44
CA SER A 50 -10.72 10.20 -6.20
C SER A 50 -10.81 8.76 -5.75
N GLY A 51 -9.72 8.23 -5.24
CA GLY A 51 -9.64 6.87 -4.75
C GLY A 51 -8.76 6.77 -3.52
N LEU A 52 -8.82 5.60 -2.89
CA LEU A 52 -8.02 5.28 -1.73
C LEU A 52 -7.23 4.02 -2.04
N CYS A 53 -5.90 4.14 -2.02
CA CYS A 53 -4.98 3.04 -2.22
C CYS A 53 -4.33 2.64 -0.89
N ALA A 54 -4.17 1.33 -0.72
CA ALA A 54 -3.30 0.77 0.30
C ALA A 54 -1.83 0.98 -0.07
N LEU A 55 -1.05 1.52 0.86
CA LEU A 55 0.40 1.64 0.78
C LEU A 55 1.08 0.62 1.68
N TYR A 56 2.14 0.05 1.16
CA TYR A 56 2.96 -0.97 1.78
C TYR A 56 4.42 -0.55 1.74
N ASP A 57 5.14 -0.86 2.79
CA ASP A 57 6.57 -0.55 2.87
C ASP A 57 7.36 -1.38 1.85
N ARG A 58 8.21 -0.71 1.05
CA ARG A 58 9.06 -1.37 0.04
C ARG A 58 10.11 -2.27 0.67
N ASP A 59 10.61 -1.93 1.85
CA ASP A 59 11.63 -2.70 2.57
C ASP A 59 11.03 -3.99 3.15
N LYS A 60 9.75 -3.96 3.51
CA LYS A 60 8.97 -5.15 3.90
C LYS A 60 8.42 -5.94 2.71
N ALA A 61 8.49 -5.40 1.50
CA ALA A 61 7.98 -6.09 0.33
C ALA A 61 8.87 -7.30 0.03
N VAL A 62 8.22 -8.45 -0.16
CA VAL A 62 8.92 -9.69 -0.49
C VAL A 62 8.86 -9.92 -1.99
N ARG A 63 9.85 -10.63 -2.54
CA ARG A 63 9.84 -10.96 -3.96
C ARG A 63 8.56 -11.72 -4.28
N LEU A 64 7.85 -11.28 -5.33
CA LEU A 64 6.78 -12.08 -5.90
C LEU A 64 7.48 -13.30 -6.47
N GLU A 65 7.44 -14.42 -5.75
CA GLU A 65 7.80 -15.72 -6.28
C GLU A 65 6.82 -15.99 -7.43
N VAL A 66 7.22 -15.54 -8.61
CA VAL A 66 6.67 -16.01 -9.86
C VAL A 66 7.23 -17.42 -9.96
N GLU A 67 6.51 -18.38 -9.39
CA GLU A 67 6.65 -19.78 -9.79
C GLU A 67 6.61 -19.75 -11.32
N SER A 68 7.80 -19.87 -11.91
CA SER A 68 7.97 -20.08 -13.34
C SER A 68 7.60 -21.53 -13.54
N ALA A 69 6.31 -21.78 -13.75
CA ALA A 69 5.75 -23.06 -14.15
C ALA A 69 5.41 -23.00 -15.64
#